data_AF-A0A381XRR8-F1
#
_entry.id   AF-A0A381XRR8-F1
#
_cell.length_a   1.000
_cell.length_b   1.000
_cell.length_c   1.000
_cell.angle_alpha   90.00
_cell.angle_beta   90.00
_cell.angle_gamma   90.00
#
_symmetry.space_group_name_H-M   'P 1'
#
loop_
_entity.id
_entity.type
_entity.pdbx_description
1 polymer ?
#
loop_
_entity_poly.entity_id
_entity_poly.type
_entity_poly.pdbx_seq_one_letter_code
_entity_poly.pdbx_strand_id
1 'polypeptide(L)'
;MKKFILLLTIIFSCLFSIPVFSASHITAEAIENANPIGQEINFWVQYSDSRLEAMQARAERFEKGYGIKVNVIYKGHYGKVHSAMMSSAGTKDIGDVARGYGNAAADMYFIGASIDQTPFANSPKWGVTQSDIDDWGANWTVGFSPYFEGNPKLLHEVGKSIEVVYYNNDWLNELGLKEPETPAEFAQAACAATNSVYSKRIGDTSSLGYEIDTDASNFAAWVFAHGGDVFDYENGQYILNSPEAVAAMEFIQGMSSLGCAQVTRGKYSDQQYLGLGSVMFALGSTSGITYFQKAIEEGYNGNWQVSKVPHTTSDPVLNLYGGG
;
A
#
# COMPACT_ATOMS: atom_id res chain seq x y z
N MET A 1 -18.20 26.07 76.20
CA MET A 1 -17.06 26.66 75.45
C MET A 1 -15.80 25.83 75.68
N LYS A 2 -15.48 24.91 74.76
CA LYS A 2 -14.13 24.38 74.49
C LYS A 2 -14.22 23.41 73.30
N LYS A 3 -13.27 23.65 72.38
CA LYS A 3 -12.94 23.01 71.09
C LYS A 3 -13.17 21.50 70.97
N PHE A 4 -13.67 21.06 69.81
CA PHE A 4 -13.16 19.87 69.14
C PHE A 4 -13.02 20.15 67.63
N ILE A 5 -11.77 20.22 67.20
CA ILE A 5 -11.28 20.02 65.84
C ILE A 5 -11.29 18.51 65.61
N LEU A 6 -11.64 18.01 64.42
CA LEU A 6 -10.73 17.20 63.57
C LEU A 6 -11.46 16.48 62.39
N LEU A 7 -10.88 16.71 61.22
CA LEU A 7 -10.77 15.89 59.99
C LEU A 7 -12.01 15.46 59.20
N LEU A 8 -12.17 16.16 58.06
CA LEU A 8 -12.61 15.63 56.78
C LEU A 8 -11.67 14.49 56.34
N THR A 9 -12.18 13.28 56.16
CA THR A 9 -11.49 12.22 55.41
C THR A 9 -12.17 12.11 54.05
N ILE A 10 -11.75 12.93 53.08
CA ILE A 10 -12.07 12.67 51.67
C ILE A 10 -11.08 11.59 51.21
N ILE A 11 -11.59 10.37 51.07
CA ILE A 11 -10.88 9.26 50.43
C ILE A 11 -10.71 9.66 48.95
N PHE A 12 -9.52 10.14 48.63
CA PHE A 12 -9.05 10.32 47.27
C PHE A 12 -8.75 8.93 46.70
N SER A 13 -9.78 8.23 46.23
CA SER A 13 -9.62 7.01 45.43
C SER A 13 -9.14 7.41 44.03
N CYS A 14 -7.89 7.87 43.94
CA CYS A 14 -7.12 7.79 42.72
C CYS A 14 -6.80 6.31 42.49
N LEU A 15 -7.72 5.61 41.82
CA LEU A 15 -7.38 4.45 41.05
C LEU A 15 -6.44 4.93 39.93
N PHE A 16 -5.14 4.93 40.22
CA PHE A 16 -4.14 4.80 39.19
C PHE A 16 -4.36 3.43 38.55
N SER A 17 -5.23 3.41 37.53
CA SER A 17 -5.21 2.38 36.52
C SER A 17 -3.86 2.52 35.83
N ILE A 18 -2.84 1.83 36.33
CA ILE A 18 -1.61 1.61 35.58
C ILE A 18 -2.08 0.83 34.34
N PRO A 19 -1.99 1.37 33.12
CA PRO A 19 -2.07 0.51 31.96
C PRO A 19 -0.87 -0.42 32.07
N VAL A 20 -1.13 -1.69 32.36
CA VAL A 20 -0.12 -2.74 32.22
C VAL A 20 0.14 -2.85 30.72
N PHE A 21 1.00 -1.98 30.22
CA PHE A 21 1.57 -2.11 28.90
C PHE A 21 2.39 -3.40 28.90
N SER A 22 1.95 -4.38 28.11
CA SER A 22 2.55 -5.72 27.96
C SER A 22 3.92 -5.70 27.26
N ALA A 23 4.68 -4.60 27.34
CA ALA A 23 6.00 -4.48 26.74
C ALA A 23 7.08 -5.29 27.50
N SER A 24 6.77 -5.85 28.67
CA SER A 24 7.74 -6.54 29.54
C SER A 24 7.93 -8.04 29.26
N HIS A 25 7.30 -8.63 28.24
CA HIS A 25 7.29 -10.10 28.05
C HIS A 25 7.93 -10.63 26.76
N ILE A 26 8.31 -9.76 25.81
CA ILE A 26 8.94 -10.19 24.55
C ILE A 26 10.40 -9.78 24.58
N THR A 27 11.27 -10.68 25.06
CA THR A 27 12.73 -10.49 25.02
C THR A 27 13.35 -11.34 23.92
N ALA A 28 14.55 -10.97 23.46
CA ALA A 28 15.29 -11.78 22.49
C ALA A 28 15.50 -13.23 22.98
N GLU A 29 15.82 -13.40 24.27
CA GLU A 29 15.94 -14.72 24.88
C GLU A 29 14.63 -15.51 24.86
N ALA A 30 13.49 -14.86 25.13
CA ALA A 30 12.19 -15.51 25.06
C ALA A 30 11.84 -15.95 23.63
N ILE A 31 12.19 -15.15 22.61
CA ILE A 31 12.00 -15.48 21.20
C ILE A 31 12.85 -16.70 20.82
N GLU A 32 14.14 -16.71 21.13
CA GLU A 32 15.06 -17.82 20.81
C GLU A 32 14.61 -19.15 21.43
N ASN A 33 14.15 -19.09 22.68
CA ASN A 33 13.71 -20.26 23.44
C ASN A 33 12.23 -20.61 23.23
N ALA A 34 11.50 -19.86 22.41
CA ALA A 34 10.10 -20.14 22.13
C ALA A 34 9.94 -21.53 21.47
N ASN A 35 8.87 -22.23 21.85
CA ASN A 35 8.40 -23.43 21.19
C ASN A 35 6.96 -23.20 20.70
N PRO A 36 6.77 -22.89 19.41
CA PRO A 36 5.45 -22.58 18.89
C PRO A 36 4.62 -23.83 18.54
N ILE A 37 5.18 -25.04 18.69
CA ILE A 37 4.47 -26.29 18.33
C ILE A 37 3.21 -26.44 19.20
N GLY A 38 2.09 -26.73 18.55
CA GLY A 38 0.79 -26.89 19.17
C GLY A 38 0.03 -25.58 19.42
N GLN A 39 0.61 -24.43 19.06
CA GLN A 39 -0.10 -23.15 19.11
C GLN A 39 -1.11 -23.02 17.97
N GLU A 40 -2.12 -22.19 18.18
CA GLU A 40 -3.13 -21.82 17.19
C GLU A 40 -3.17 -20.30 17.06
N ILE A 41 -3.12 -19.80 15.82
CA ILE A 41 -3.15 -18.36 15.53
C ILE A 41 -4.27 -18.01 14.54
N ASN A 42 -4.85 -16.84 14.71
CA ASN A 42 -5.80 -16.23 13.82
C ASN A 42 -5.07 -15.25 12.88
N PHE A 43 -5.05 -15.59 11.58
CA PHE A 43 -4.47 -14.76 10.54
C PHE A 43 -5.56 -14.06 9.73
N TRP A 44 -5.70 -12.75 9.91
CA TRP A 44 -6.73 -11.94 9.25
C TRP A 44 -6.25 -11.44 7.88
N VAL A 45 -7.04 -11.72 6.84
CA VAL A 45 -6.72 -11.36 5.46
C VAL A 45 -7.85 -10.62 4.77
N GLN A 46 -7.51 -9.83 3.76
CA GLN A 46 -8.46 -9.18 2.85
C GLN A 46 -8.75 -9.96 1.57
N TYR A 47 -7.99 -11.05 1.34
CA TYR A 47 -8.15 -11.86 0.14
C TYR A 47 -9.49 -12.59 0.16
N SER A 48 -10.16 -12.60 -0.99
CA SER A 48 -11.41 -13.32 -1.24
C SER A 48 -11.20 -14.33 -2.38
N ASP A 49 -12.17 -15.22 -2.55
CA ASP A 49 -12.25 -16.19 -3.65
C ASP A 49 -10.95 -17.01 -3.81
N SER A 50 -10.45 -17.16 -5.03
CA SER A 50 -9.25 -17.96 -5.33
C SER A 50 -7.99 -17.49 -4.60
N ARG A 51 -7.91 -16.20 -4.23
CA ARG A 51 -6.79 -15.68 -3.42
C ARG A 51 -6.88 -16.13 -1.95
N LEU A 52 -8.10 -16.27 -1.42
CA LEU A 52 -8.31 -16.82 -0.08
C LEU A 52 -7.96 -18.30 -0.04
N GLU A 53 -8.40 -19.08 -1.03
CA GLU A 53 -8.06 -20.50 -1.17
C GLU A 53 -6.54 -20.69 -1.27
N ALA A 54 -5.86 -19.87 -2.08
CA ALA A 54 -4.41 -19.89 -2.18
C ALA A 54 -3.71 -19.57 -0.85
N MET A 55 -4.29 -18.68 -0.03
CA MET A 55 -3.76 -18.36 1.30
C MET A 55 -3.99 -19.49 2.31
N GLN A 56 -5.17 -20.12 2.29
CA GLN A 56 -5.45 -21.31 3.10
C GLN A 56 -4.49 -22.46 2.75
N ALA A 57 -4.24 -22.70 1.46
CA ALA A 57 -3.26 -23.69 1.02
C ALA A 57 -1.82 -23.35 1.47
N ARG A 58 -1.45 -22.06 1.56
CA ARG A 58 -0.16 -21.63 2.13
C ARG A 58 -0.11 -21.92 3.63
N ALA A 59 -1.17 -21.58 4.36
CA ALA A 59 -1.31 -21.88 5.78
C ALA A 59 -1.16 -23.39 6.02
N GLU A 60 -1.90 -24.26 5.34
CA GLU A 60 -1.80 -25.72 5.48
C GLU A 60 -0.37 -26.27 5.27
N ARG A 61 0.40 -25.70 4.33
CA ARG A 61 1.81 -26.07 4.14
C ARG A 61 2.66 -25.65 5.32
N PHE A 62 2.45 -24.44 5.84
CA PHE A 62 3.11 -23.96 7.05
C PHE A 62 2.75 -24.84 8.26
N GLU A 63 1.48 -25.18 8.47
CA GLU A 63 1.04 -26.03 9.59
C GLU A 63 1.78 -27.38 9.61
N LYS A 64 1.92 -28.03 8.44
CA LYS A 64 2.63 -29.31 8.30
C LYS A 64 4.13 -29.22 8.60
N GLY A 65 4.76 -28.09 8.28
CA GLY A 65 6.19 -27.88 8.49
C GLY A 65 6.56 -27.50 9.93
N TYR A 66 5.68 -26.77 10.61
CA TYR A 66 6.02 -26.10 11.87
C TYR A 66 5.14 -26.52 13.07
N GLY A 67 4.07 -27.29 12.84
CA GLY A 67 3.19 -27.77 13.92
C GLY A 67 2.37 -26.67 14.59
N ILE A 68 2.17 -25.54 13.90
CA ILE A 68 1.35 -24.41 14.33
C ILE A 68 0.04 -24.44 13.54
N LYS A 69 -1.11 -24.30 14.19
CA LYS A 69 -2.41 -24.17 13.51
C LYS A 69 -2.62 -22.72 13.09
N VAL A 70 -3.04 -22.48 11.85
CA VAL A 70 -3.26 -21.15 11.28
C VAL A 70 -4.70 -21.04 10.75
N ASN A 71 -5.51 -20.28 11.46
CA ASN A 71 -6.87 -19.94 11.06
C ASN A 71 -6.86 -18.72 10.16
N VAL A 72 -6.92 -18.93 8.84
CA VAL A 72 -7.03 -17.83 7.87
C VAL A 72 -8.47 -17.32 7.84
N ILE A 73 -8.67 -16.06 8.25
CA ILE A 73 -9.99 -15.44 8.39
C ILE A 73 -10.11 -14.26 7.43
N TYR A 74 -11.05 -14.34 6.48
CA TYR A 74 -11.41 -13.22 5.63
C TYR A 74 -12.14 -12.12 6.42
N LYS A 75 -11.66 -10.88 6.31
CA LYS A 75 -12.20 -9.72 7.03
C LYS A 75 -12.69 -8.58 6.12
N GLY A 76 -12.86 -8.80 4.82
CA GLY A 76 -13.29 -7.76 3.88
C GLY A 76 -12.12 -7.15 3.11
N HIS A 77 -12.20 -5.87 2.72
CA HIS A 77 -11.05 -5.15 2.15
C HIS A 77 -10.12 -4.63 3.25
N TYR A 78 -8.92 -4.13 2.90
CA TYR A 78 -7.95 -3.62 3.87
C TYR A 78 -8.53 -2.68 4.94
N GLY A 79 -9.36 -1.71 4.53
CA GLY A 79 -10.05 -0.82 5.48
C GLY A 79 -10.92 -1.55 6.51
N LYS A 80 -11.55 -2.68 6.15
CA LYS A 80 -12.31 -3.52 7.09
C LYS A 80 -11.40 -4.32 8.01
N VAL A 81 -10.26 -4.82 7.51
CA VAL A 81 -9.24 -5.43 8.37
C VAL A 81 -8.78 -4.41 9.41
N HIS A 82 -8.43 -3.19 8.98
CA HIS A 82 -8.02 -2.11 9.87
C HIS A 82 -9.09 -1.76 10.91
N SER A 83 -10.33 -1.50 10.49
CA SER A 83 -11.42 -1.21 11.44
C SER A 83 -11.64 -2.34 12.44
N ALA A 84 -11.59 -3.60 11.99
CA ALA A 84 -11.71 -4.75 12.87
C ALA A 84 -10.60 -4.77 13.91
N MET A 85 -9.34 -4.60 13.48
CA MET A 85 -8.18 -4.56 14.37
C MET A 85 -8.32 -3.47 15.43
N MET A 86 -8.60 -2.22 15.02
CA MET A 86 -8.78 -1.09 15.93
C MET A 86 -9.91 -1.32 16.93
N SER A 87 -11.04 -1.90 16.49
CA SER A 87 -12.19 -2.17 17.36
C SER A 87 -11.95 -3.31 18.36
N SER A 88 -11.05 -4.24 18.03
CA SER A 88 -10.71 -5.40 18.87
C SER A 88 -9.48 -5.18 19.76
N ALA A 89 -8.80 -4.02 19.62
CA ALA A 89 -7.62 -3.69 20.39
C ALA A 89 -7.87 -3.80 21.91
N GLY A 90 -6.97 -4.48 22.62
CA GLY A 90 -7.10 -4.75 24.06
C GLY A 90 -8.11 -5.84 24.43
N THR A 91 -8.69 -6.53 23.45
CA THR A 91 -9.57 -7.69 23.67
C THR A 91 -8.89 -8.98 23.23
N LYS A 92 -9.38 -10.12 23.72
CA LYS A 92 -8.94 -11.45 23.26
C LYS A 92 -9.38 -11.79 21.83
N ASP A 93 -10.24 -10.98 21.23
CA ASP A 93 -10.82 -11.23 19.92
C ASP A 93 -9.99 -10.59 18.79
N ILE A 94 -8.87 -9.91 19.11
CA ILE A 94 -7.92 -9.39 18.13
C ILE A 94 -7.24 -10.54 17.37
N GLY A 95 -6.95 -10.33 16.09
CA GLY A 95 -6.14 -11.28 15.32
C GLY A 95 -4.69 -11.29 15.77
N ASP A 96 -4.07 -12.46 15.79
CA ASP A 96 -2.65 -12.63 16.15
C ASP A 96 -1.74 -12.08 15.06
N VAL A 97 -2.14 -12.25 13.80
CA VAL A 97 -1.47 -11.69 12.61
C VAL A 97 -2.53 -11.11 11.69
N ALA A 98 -2.25 -9.97 11.06
CA ALA A 98 -3.19 -9.36 10.13
C ALA A 98 -2.46 -8.74 8.93
N ARG A 99 -3.05 -8.89 7.75
CA ARG A 99 -2.55 -8.29 6.51
C ARG A 99 -3.04 -6.84 6.43
N GLY A 100 -2.12 -5.89 6.33
CA GLY A 100 -2.42 -4.46 6.49
C GLY A 100 -1.41 -3.55 5.80
N TYR A 101 -1.81 -2.32 5.49
CA TYR A 101 -0.87 -1.31 5.01
C TYR A 101 -0.04 -0.73 6.16
N GLY A 102 1.11 -0.13 5.83
CA GLY A 102 2.02 0.46 6.83
C GLY A 102 1.36 1.53 7.69
N ASN A 103 0.48 2.35 7.12
CA ASN A 103 -0.29 3.33 7.88
C ASN A 103 -1.22 2.68 8.92
N ALA A 104 -1.90 1.59 8.56
CA ALA A 104 -2.74 0.85 9.52
C ALA A 104 -1.89 0.18 10.61
N ALA A 105 -0.71 -0.33 10.26
CA ALA A 105 0.23 -0.88 11.25
C ALA A 105 0.77 0.20 12.20
N ALA A 106 1.02 1.41 11.70
CA ALA A 106 1.39 2.58 12.48
C ALA A 106 0.27 3.03 13.43
N ASP A 107 -0.98 3.10 12.95
CA ASP A 107 -2.15 3.42 13.80
C ASP A 107 -2.27 2.41 14.96
N MET A 108 -2.12 1.11 14.65
CA MET A 108 -2.13 0.03 15.64
C MET A 108 -0.96 0.13 16.63
N TYR A 109 0.23 0.50 16.15
CA TYR A 109 1.41 0.65 17.01
C TYR A 109 1.26 1.82 17.96
N PHE A 110 0.74 2.95 17.46
CA PHE A 110 0.48 4.16 18.24
C PHE A 110 -0.44 3.89 19.45
N ILE A 111 -1.45 3.02 19.29
CA ILE A 111 -2.36 2.64 20.38
C ILE A 111 -1.87 1.41 21.19
N GLY A 112 -0.68 0.88 20.90
CA GLY A 112 -0.10 -0.28 21.58
C GLY A 112 -0.78 -1.62 21.24
N ALA A 113 -1.45 -1.71 20.09
CA ALA A 113 -2.17 -2.89 19.63
C ALA A 113 -1.42 -3.70 18.55
N SER A 114 -0.30 -3.18 18.04
CA SER A 114 0.73 -3.94 17.33
C SER A 114 2.08 -3.79 18.03
N ILE A 115 3.06 -4.61 17.64
CA ILE A 115 4.38 -4.66 18.26
C ILE A 115 5.48 -4.37 17.23
N ASP A 116 6.61 -3.86 17.70
CA ASP A 116 7.83 -3.81 16.89
C ASP A 116 8.32 -5.24 16.60
N GLN A 117 8.43 -5.57 15.31
CA GLN A 117 8.82 -6.88 14.82
C GLN A 117 10.35 -7.05 14.74
N THR A 118 11.13 -6.00 14.98
CA THR A 118 12.60 -6.02 14.89
C THR A 118 13.24 -7.16 15.70
N PRO A 119 12.84 -7.44 16.96
CA PRO A 119 13.41 -8.54 17.73
C PRO A 119 13.15 -9.92 17.10
N PHE A 120 12.00 -10.10 16.44
CA PHE A 120 11.67 -11.35 15.74
C PHE A 120 12.46 -11.49 14.46
N ALA A 121 12.55 -10.41 13.68
CA ALA A 121 13.26 -10.42 12.41
C ALA A 121 14.77 -10.64 12.60
N ASN A 122 15.33 -10.19 13.74
CA ASN A 122 16.75 -10.37 14.09
C ASN A 122 17.06 -11.67 14.85
N SER A 123 16.06 -12.51 15.14
CA SER A 123 16.26 -13.79 15.83
C SER A 123 17.21 -14.70 15.04
N PRO A 124 18.35 -15.16 15.59
CA PRO A 124 19.21 -16.12 14.90
C PRO A 124 18.53 -17.43 14.52
N LYS A 125 17.51 -17.85 15.28
CA LYS A 125 16.82 -19.12 15.07
C LYS A 125 15.58 -19.00 14.19
N TRP A 126 14.80 -17.93 14.36
CA TRP A 126 13.48 -17.77 13.74
C TRP A 126 13.38 -16.59 12.77
N GLY A 127 14.39 -15.72 12.77
CA GLY A 127 14.39 -14.46 12.04
C GLY A 127 14.76 -14.62 10.58
N VAL A 128 14.98 -13.47 9.96
CA VAL A 128 15.25 -13.31 8.53
C VAL A 128 16.76 -13.40 8.31
N THR A 129 17.19 -14.16 7.30
CA THR A 129 18.61 -14.26 6.97
C THR A 129 19.07 -13.06 6.14
N GLN A 130 20.38 -12.77 6.14
CA GLN A 130 20.91 -11.72 5.24
C GLN A 130 20.62 -12.03 3.76
N SER A 131 20.61 -13.32 3.38
CA SER A 131 20.26 -13.72 2.02
C SER A 131 18.82 -13.37 1.67
N ASP A 132 17.88 -13.45 2.62
CA ASP A 132 16.48 -13.06 2.40
C ASP A 132 16.36 -11.53 2.30
N ILE A 133 17.09 -10.78 3.13
CA ILE A 133 17.13 -9.31 3.07
C ILE A 133 17.67 -8.85 1.71
N ASP A 134 18.76 -9.46 1.24
CA ASP A 134 19.37 -9.15 -0.05
C ASP A 134 18.45 -9.51 -1.22
N ASP A 135 17.70 -10.61 -1.13
CA ASP A 135 16.70 -11.02 -2.13
C ASP A 135 15.49 -10.07 -2.17
N TRP A 136 15.02 -9.61 -1.02
CA TRP A 136 13.88 -8.69 -0.93
C TRP A 136 14.24 -7.25 -1.31
N GLY A 137 15.51 -6.86 -1.14
CA GLY A 137 16.02 -5.54 -1.49
C GLY A 137 15.21 -4.41 -0.84
N ALA A 138 14.72 -3.46 -1.65
CA ALA A 138 13.96 -2.32 -1.17
C ALA A 138 12.66 -2.70 -0.43
N ASN A 139 12.13 -3.92 -0.62
CA ASN A 139 10.95 -4.37 0.12
C ASN A 139 11.24 -4.53 1.63
N TRP A 140 12.47 -4.86 2.01
CA TRP A 140 12.86 -4.98 3.41
C TRP A 140 12.76 -3.65 4.15
N THR A 141 13.26 -2.58 3.52
CA THR A 141 13.38 -1.26 4.17
C THR A 141 12.04 -0.58 4.37
N VAL A 142 11.06 -0.81 3.49
CA VAL A 142 9.70 -0.23 3.61
C VAL A 142 8.87 -0.84 4.74
N GLY A 143 9.34 -1.91 5.39
CA GLY A 143 8.69 -2.48 6.57
C GLY A 143 8.93 -1.69 7.86
N PHE A 144 9.86 -0.74 7.85
CA PHE A 144 10.23 0.09 8.99
C PHE A 144 9.48 1.43 8.95
N SER A 145 9.09 1.92 10.12
CA SER A 145 8.30 3.16 10.26
C SER A 145 9.15 4.31 10.82
N PRO A 146 9.64 5.23 9.97
CA PRO A 146 10.45 6.36 10.43
C PRO A 146 9.66 7.40 11.23
N TYR A 147 8.33 7.29 11.24
CA TYR A 147 7.45 8.14 12.03
C TYR A 147 7.64 7.99 13.55
N PHE A 148 8.16 6.85 14.02
CA PHE A 148 8.38 6.59 15.44
C PHE A 148 9.87 6.57 15.78
N GLU A 149 10.20 7.02 16.99
CA GLU A 149 11.54 6.87 17.54
C GLU A 149 11.99 5.40 17.50
N GLY A 150 13.26 5.18 17.15
CA GLY A 150 13.82 3.83 17.01
C GLY A 150 13.50 3.13 15.70
N ASN A 151 12.68 3.74 14.82
CA ASN A 151 12.33 3.22 13.49
C ASN A 151 11.85 1.75 13.55
N PRO A 152 10.77 1.44 14.29
CA PRO A 152 10.32 0.07 14.51
C PRO A 152 9.89 -0.61 13.20
N LYS A 153 10.08 -1.93 13.12
CA LYS A 153 9.59 -2.75 12.01
C LYS A 153 8.13 -3.09 12.28
N LEU A 154 7.22 -2.50 11.50
CA LEU A 154 5.78 -2.66 11.69
C LEU A 154 5.12 -3.58 10.65
N LEU A 155 5.83 -3.88 9.57
CA LEU A 155 5.38 -4.83 8.54
C LEU A 155 6.44 -5.89 8.29
N HIS A 156 5.95 -7.09 7.96
CA HIS A 156 6.76 -8.15 7.38
C HIS A 156 6.63 -8.14 5.86
N GLU A 157 7.61 -8.72 5.19
CA GLU A 157 7.73 -8.71 3.74
C GLU A 157 6.72 -9.66 3.11
N VAL A 158 5.62 -9.10 2.61
CA VAL A 158 4.76 -9.73 1.61
C VAL A 158 4.82 -8.90 0.33
N GLY A 159 4.53 -9.54 -0.82
CA GLY A 159 4.68 -8.89 -2.13
C GLY A 159 4.11 -7.48 -2.17
N LYS A 160 4.98 -6.51 -2.45
CA LYS A 160 4.63 -5.10 -2.66
C LYS A 160 4.28 -4.85 -4.11
N SER A 161 3.79 -3.65 -4.35
CA SER A 161 3.51 -3.16 -5.68
C SER A 161 4.22 -1.83 -5.90
N ILE A 162 4.51 -1.55 -7.15
CA ILE A 162 5.00 -0.25 -7.58
C ILE A 162 3.92 0.41 -8.44
N GLU A 163 3.87 1.74 -8.42
CA GLU A 163 3.02 2.51 -9.35
C GLU A 163 3.67 2.57 -10.72
N VAL A 164 2.93 2.21 -11.76
CA VAL A 164 3.41 2.14 -13.15
C VAL A 164 2.38 2.71 -14.12
N VAL A 165 2.80 2.98 -15.35
CA VAL A 165 1.91 3.38 -16.44
C VAL A 165 1.55 2.17 -17.28
N TYR A 166 0.26 1.89 -17.38
CA TYR A 166 -0.32 0.98 -18.37
C TYR A 166 -0.69 1.76 -19.62
N TYR A 167 -0.31 1.26 -20.80
CA TYR A 167 -0.66 1.98 -22.03
C TYR A 167 -0.91 1.11 -23.27
N ASN A 168 -1.77 1.63 -24.14
CA ASN A 168 -2.06 1.05 -25.45
C ASN A 168 -0.94 1.38 -26.46
N ASN A 169 0.04 0.48 -26.55
CA ASN A 169 1.20 0.66 -27.43
C ASN A 169 0.82 0.66 -28.93
N ASP A 170 -0.20 -0.08 -29.34
CA ASP A 170 -0.67 -0.03 -30.74
C ASP A 170 -1.20 1.37 -31.09
N TRP A 171 -1.99 1.99 -30.21
CA TRP A 171 -2.54 3.33 -30.44
C TRP A 171 -1.42 4.39 -30.45
N LEU A 172 -0.43 4.26 -29.56
CA LEU A 172 0.74 5.15 -29.54
C LEU A 172 1.50 5.10 -30.87
N ASN A 173 1.71 3.89 -31.41
CA ASN A 173 2.33 3.68 -32.72
C ASN A 173 1.47 4.22 -33.88
N GLU A 174 0.14 4.06 -33.80
CA GLU A 174 -0.80 4.60 -34.81
C GLU A 174 -0.72 6.13 -34.90
N LEU A 175 -0.47 6.82 -33.78
CA LEU A 175 -0.25 8.26 -33.74
C LEU A 175 1.16 8.68 -34.17
N GLY A 176 2.05 7.73 -34.48
CA GLY A 176 3.46 8.01 -34.79
C GLY A 176 4.26 8.52 -33.60
N LEU A 177 3.81 8.21 -32.38
CA LEU A 177 4.46 8.63 -31.13
C LEU A 177 5.29 7.49 -30.55
N LYS A 178 6.18 7.84 -29.61
CA LYS A 178 6.98 6.89 -28.84
C LYS A 178 6.53 6.90 -27.39
N GLU A 179 6.99 5.91 -26.62
CA GLU A 179 6.81 5.89 -25.15
C GLU A 179 7.27 7.24 -24.57
N PRO A 180 6.41 7.96 -23.82
CA PRO A 180 6.80 9.20 -23.17
C PRO A 180 7.85 8.98 -22.07
N GLU A 181 8.93 9.74 -22.08
CA GLU A 181 9.96 9.69 -21.04
C GLU A 181 9.81 10.83 -20.03
N THR A 182 9.16 11.93 -20.43
CA THR A 182 8.91 13.12 -19.57
C THR A 182 7.41 13.41 -19.39
N PRO A 183 7.01 14.12 -18.31
CA PRO A 183 5.63 14.56 -18.15
C PRO A 183 5.09 15.37 -19.34
N ALA A 184 5.93 16.21 -19.97
CA ALA A 184 5.53 17.00 -21.13
C ALA A 184 5.19 16.13 -22.35
N GLU A 185 5.99 15.10 -22.62
CA GLU A 185 5.71 14.12 -23.68
C GLU A 185 4.46 13.29 -23.36
N PHE A 186 4.23 12.96 -22.08
CA PHE A 186 3.05 12.25 -21.65
C PHE A 186 1.79 13.08 -21.91
N ALA A 187 1.79 14.36 -21.55
CA ALA A 187 0.69 15.27 -21.85
C ALA A 187 0.46 15.40 -23.36
N GLN A 188 1.53 15.51 -24.16
CA GLN A 188 1.41 15.56 -25.63
C GLN A 188 0.74 14.29 -26.17
N ALA A 189 1.17 13.12 -25.73
CA ALA A 189 0.62 11.84 -26.17
C ALA A 189 -0.84 11.65 -25.71
N ALA A 190 -1.14 11.98 -24.46
CA ALA A 190 -2.50 11.94 -23.92
C ALA A 190 -3.45 12.88 -24.67
N CYS A 191 -3.01 14.09 -24.98
CA CYS A 191 -3.81 15.03 -25.77
C CYS A 191 -3.99 14.58 -27.23
N ALA A 192 -2.95 14.00 -27.85
CA ALA A 192 -3.07 13.43 -29.19
C ALA A 192 -4.09 12.27 -29.23
N ALA A 193 -4.04 11.38 -28.24
CA ALA A 193 -5.01 10.30 -28.06
C ALA A 193 -6.44 10.84 -27.91
N THR A 194 -6.65 11.81 -27.01
CA THR A 194 -7.96 12.45 -26.80
C THR A 194 -8.55 13.04 -28.09
N ASN A 195 -7.70 13.61 -28.94
CA ASN A 195 -8.09 14.21 -30.22
C ASN A 195 -8.10 13.23 -31.41
N SER A 196 -8.03 11.92 -31.14
CA SER A 196 -8.05 10.86 -32.14
C SER A 196 -9.02 9.76 -31.75
N VAL A 197 -9.21 8.77 -32.63
CA VAL A 197 -9.93 7.54 -32.31
C VAL A 197 -9.05 6.38 -32.69
N TYR A 198 -8.72 5.53 -31.71
CA TYR A 198 -7.94 4.32 -31.97
C TYR A 198 -8.67 3.42 -32.97
N SER A 199 -7.99 3.02 -34.04
CA SER A 199 -8.60 2.25 -35.13
C SER A 199 -9.22 0.91 -34.68
N LYS A 200 -8.71 0.29 -33.60
CA LYS A 200 -9.24 -0.97 -33.04
C LYS A 200 -10.09 -0.77 -31.78
N ARG A 201 -10.51 0.45 -31.45
CA ARG A 201 -11.39 0.71 -30.30
C ARG A 201 -12.65 -0.14 -30.39
N ILE A 202 -13.07 -0.71 -29.26
CA ILE A 202 -14.34 -1.41 -29.13
C ILE A 202 -15.38 -0.49 -28.50
N GLY A 203 -16.53 -0.37 -29.18
CA GLY A 203 -17.65 0.46 -28.76
C GLY A 203 -17.50 1.95 -29.07
N ASP A 204 -18.43 2.73 -28.53
CA ASP A 204 -18.61 4.15 -28.88
C ASP A 204 -18.12 5.13 -27.80
N THR A 205 -17.47 4.63 -26.74
CA THR A 205 -16.89 5.47 -25.69
C THR A 205 -15.89 6.45 -26.29
N SER A 206 -16.06 7.73 -25.98
CA SER A 206 -15.14 8.79 -26.42
C SER A 206 -13.72 8.51 -25.96
N SER A 207 -12.76 8.80 -26.84
CA SER A 207 -11.34 8.70 -26.57
C SER A 207 -10.92 9.60 -25.42
N LEU A 208 -10.05 9.09 -24.57
CA LEU A 208 -9.42 9.84 -23.47
C LEU A 208 -7.93 9.49 -23.42
N GLY A 209 -7.10 10.50 -23.21
CA GLY A 209 -5.66 10.33 -23.09
C GLY A 209 -5.26 9.62 -21.81
N TYR A 210 -5.71 10.13 -20.67
CA TYR A 210 -5.32 9.63 -19.37
C TYR A 210 -6.52 9.55 -18.41
N GLU A 211 -6.76 8.36 -17.86
CA GLU A 211 -7.72 8.18 -16.77
C GLU A 211 -6.98 8.25 -15.42
N ILE A 212 -7.35 9.22 -14.59
CA ILE A 212 -6.70 9.54 -13.31
C ILE A 212 -7.36 8.70 -12.20
N ASP A 213 -6.58 7.86 -11.53
CA ASP A 213 -6.94 7.35 -10.21
C ASP A 213 -6.66 8.44 -9.16
N THR A 214 -7.63 8.71 -8.29
CA THR A 214 -7.55 9.76 -7.26
C THR A 214 -6.93 9.28 -5.96
N ASP A 215 -6.30 8.10 -5.96
CA ASP A 215 -5.61 7.60 -4.78
C ASP A 215 -4.31 8.38 -4.48
N ALA A 216 -3.84 8.25 -3.24
CA ALA A 216 -2.64 8.96 -2.78
C ALA A 216 -1.36 8.45 -3.46
N SER A 217 -1.33 7.19 -3.91
CA SER A 217 -0.17 6.60 -4.57
C SER A 217 0.04 7.19 -5.97
N ASN A 218 -1.05 7.44 -6.69
CA ASN A 218 -1.04 8.06 -8.01
C ASN A 218 -0.50 9.50 -7.93
N PHE A 219 -0.99 10.29 -6.97
CA PHE A 219 -0.47 11.64 -6.75
C PHE A 219 1.00 11.61 -6.33
N ALA A 220 1.39 10.77 -5.37
CA ALA A 220 2.78 10.65 -4.95
C ALA A 220 3.71 10.27 -6.11
N ALA A 221 3.29 9.38 -7.00
CA ALA A 221 4.07 9.01 -8.17
C ALA A 221 4.33 10.21 -9.11
N TRP A 222 3.36 11.12 -9.26
CA TRP A 222 3.59 12.37 -10.00
C TRP A 222 4.48 13.37 -9.26
N VAL A 223 4.43 13.42 -7.93
CA VAL A 223 5.39 14.23 -7.13
C VAL A 223 6.82 13.71 -7.34
N PHE A 224 7.02 12.39 -7.24
CA PHE A 224 8.31 11.74 -7.46
C PHE A 224 8.83 11.94 -8.88
N ALA A 225 7.94 11.90 -9.88
CA ALA A 225 8.27 12.19 -11.28
C ALA A 225 8.77 13.63 -11.50
N HIS A 226 8.42 14.57 -10.62
CA HIS A 226 8.93 15.94 -10.62
C HIS A 226 10.15 16.14 -9.71
N GLY A 227 10.68 15.06 -9.13
CA GLY A 227 11.87 15.08 -8.26
C GLY A 227 11.58 15.46 -6.81
N GLY A 228 10.31 15.51 -6.41
CA GLY A 228 9.91 15.80 -5.03
C GLY A 228 9.77 14.55 -4.17
N ASP A 229 9.40 14.77 -2.92
CA ASP A 229 8.88 13.76 -2.01
C ASP A 229 7.57 14.27 -1.38
N VAL A 230 6.77 13.37 -0.81
CA VAL A 230 5.55 13.71 -0.06
C VAL A 230 5.83 13.82 1.44
N PHE A 231 6.96 13.32 1.92
CA PHE A 231 7.32 13.29 3.34
C PHE A 231 8.75 13.78 3.58
N ASP A 232 8.90 14.62 4.59
CA ASP A 232 10.19 15.04 5.14
C ASP A 232 10.56 14.08 6.28
N TYR A 233 11.50 13.18 5.99
CA TYR A 233 11.95 12.16 6.93
C TYR A 233 12.81 12.71 8.07
N GLU A 234 13.41 13.90 7.93
CA GLU A 234 14.21 14.52 8.98
C GLU A 234 13.31 15.17 10.03
N ASN A 235 12.26 15.86 9.59
CA ASN A 235 11.33 16.58 10.47
C ASN A 235 10.04 15.81 10.78
N GLY A 236 9.84 14.64 10.16
CA GLY A 236 8.69 13.77 10.44
C GLY A 236 7.35 14.36 10.01
N GLN A 237 7.28 15.09 8.89
CA GLN A 237 6.08 15.80 8.45
C GLN A 237 5.83 15.68 6.95
N TYR A 238 4.56 15.80 6.53
CA TYR A 238 4.21 15.84 5.11
C TYR A 238 4.58 17.18 4.46
N ILE A 239 5.05 17.13 3.21
CA ILE A 239 5.50 18.29 2.43
C ILE A 239 4.70 18.46 1.13
N LEU A 240 3.37 18.46 1.24
CA LEU A 240 2.45 18.55 0.09
C LEU A 240 2.38 19.95 -0.57
N ASN A 241 3.18 20.90 -0.10
CA ASN A 241 3.30 22.26 -0.62
C ASN A 241 4.71 22.57 -1.17
N SER A 242 5.55 21.55 -1.37
CA SER A 242 6.84 21.71 -2.04
C SER A 242 6.65 22.19 -3.49
N PRO A 243 7.64 22.88 -4.09
CA PRO A 243 7.59 23.26 -5.50
C PRO A 243 7.29 22.08 -6.43
N GLU A 244 7.81 20.89 -6.12
CA GLU A 244 7.63 19.67 -6.91
C GLU A 244 6.23 19.08 -6.75
N ALA A 245 5.67 19.11 -5.53
CA ALA A 245 4.28 18.70 -5.30
C ALA A 245 3.27 19.64 -5.99
N VAL A 246 3.57 20.95 -5.98
CA VAL A 246 2.78 21.95 -6.71
C VAL A 246 2.88 21.72 -8.22
N ALA A 247 4.09 21.51 -8.75
CA ALA A 247 4.30 21.23 -10.18
C ALA A 247 3.55 19.97 -10.65
N ALA A 248 3.56 18.90 -9.85
CA ALA A 248 2.80 17.68 -10.12
C ALA A 248 1.29 17.95 -10.18
N MET A 249 0.76 18.74 -9.25
CA MET A 249 -0.65 19.10 -9.24
C MET A 249 -1.03 20.02 -10.41
N GLU A 250 -0.19 21.01 -10.74
CA GLU A 250 -0.38 21.88 -11.90
C GLU A 250 -0.37 21.09 -13.21
N PHE A 251 0.49 20.08 -13.33
CA PHE A 251 0.51 19.15 -14.46
C PHE A 251 -0.82 18.39 -14.61
N ILE A 252 -1.31 17.75 -13.53
CA ILE A 252 -2.58 16.99 -13.55
C ILE A 252 -3.77 17.91 -13.87
N GLN A 253 -3.83 19.10 -13.24
CA GLN A 253 -4.87 20.09 -13.48
C GLN A 253 -4.82 20.65 -14.90
N GLY A 254 -3.62 20.89 -15.43
CA GLY A 254 -3.39 21.34 -16.80
C GLY A 254 -3.92 20.33 -17.82
N MET A 255 -3.57 19.05 -17.68
CA MET A 255 -4.09 17.99 -18.55
C MET A 255 -5.62 17.89 -18.48
N SER A 256 -6.19 17.97 -17.27
CA SER A 256 -7.64 17.94 -17.08
C SER A 256 -8.33 19.14 -17.72
N SER A 257 -7.74 20.33 -17.60
CA SER A 257 -8.27 21.57 -18.20
C SER A 257 -8.27 21.55 -19.73
N LEU A 258 -7.30 20.83 -20.33
CA LEU A 258 -7.23 20.59 -21.77
C LEU A 258 -8.18 19.45 -22.24
N GLY A 259 -8.87 18.78 -21.30
CA GLY A 259 -9.69 17.60 -21.58
C GLY A 259 -8.91 16.33 -21.86
N CYS A 260 -7.58 16.36 -21.71
CA CYS A 260 -6.70 15.23 -22.02
C CYS A 260 -6.61 14.19 -20.90
N ALA A 261 -7.06 14.57 -19.70
CA ALA A 261 -7.17 13.67 -18.56
C ALA A 261 -8.52 13.84 -17.85
N GLN A 262 -9.01 12.76 -17.25
CA GLN A 262 -10.25 12.77 -16.48
C GLN A 262 -10.14 11.82 -15.29
N VAL A 263 -10.71 12.20 -14.15
CA VAL A 263 -10.89 11.29 -13.01
C VAL A 263 -11.69 10.05 -13.43
N THR A 264 -11.25 8.92 -12.90
CA THR A 264 -11.88 7.60 -13.08
C THR A 264 -13.41 7.65 -12.94
N ARG A 265 -14.10 6.98 -13.86
CA ARG A 265 -15.58 7.00 -13.94
C ARG A 265 -16.24 6.01 -12.98
N GLY A 266 -15.46 5.11 -12.39
CA GLY A 266 -15.95 4.13 -11.44
C GLY A 266 -14.86 3.14 -11.03
N LYS A 267 -15.24 2.21 -10.15
CA LYS A 267 -14.31 1.19 -9.67
C LYS A 267 -13.82 0.33 -10.85
N TYR A 268 -12.50 0.29 -11.07
CA TYR A 268 -11.84 -0.49 -12.13
C TYR A 268 -12.19 -0.06 -13.57
N SER A 269 -12.68 1.17 -13.77
CA SER A 269 -13.04 1.64 -15.11
C SER A 269 -11.83 1.89 -16.00
N ASP A 270 -10.69 2.24 -15.40
CA ASP A 270 -9.38 2.34 -16.04
C ASP A 270 -8.99 1.07 -16.81
N GLN A 271 -9.14 -0.10 -16.18
CA GLN A 271 -8.87 -1.40 -16.80
C GLN A 271 -9.81 -1.67 -17.96
N GLN A 272 -11.11 -1.40 -17.75
CA GLN A 272 -12.13 -1.59 -18.77
C GLN A 272 -11.88 -0.70 -19.98
N TYR A 273 -11.67 0.61 -19.79
CA TYR A 273 -11.59 1.56 -20.88
C TYR A 273 -10.26 1.50 -21.63
N LEU A 274 -9.16 1.15 -20.94
CA LEU A 274 -7.92 0.80 -21.60
C LEU A 274 -8.09 -0.49 -22.41
N GLY A 275 -8.72 -1.53 -21.84
CA GLY A 275 -9.04 -2.78 -22.54
C GLY A 275 -9.93 -2.61 -23.77
N LEU A 276 -10.84 -1.64 -23.76
CA LEU A 276 -11.66 -1.27 -24.92
C LEU A 276 -10.91 -0.38 -25.94
N GLY A 277 -9.71 0.08 -25.62
CA GLY A 277 -8.95 1.01 -26.47
C GLY A 277 -9.55 2.41 -26.53
N SER A 278 -10.35 2.79 -25.53
CA SER A 278 -10.93 4.13 -25.39
C SER A 278 -10.13 5.04 -24.48
N VAL A 279 -9.22 4.49 -23.68
CA VAL A 279 -8.24 5.20 -22.86
C VAL A 279 -6.83 4.79 -23.30
N MET A 280 -5.94 5.76 -23.49
CA MET A 280 -4.55 5.49 -23.88
C MET A 280 -3.69 5.10 -22.68
N PHE A 281 -3.75 5.89 -21.60
CA PHE A 281 -2.92 5.73 -20.40
C PHE A 281 -3.78 5.54 -19.14
N ALA A 282 -3.33 4.65 -18.27
CA ALA A 282 -3.78 4.55 -16.89
C ALA A 282 -2.56 4.35 -15.98
N LEU A 283 -2.47 5.08 -14.88
CA LEU A 283 -1.49 4.78 -13.83
C LEU A 283 -2.14 3.80 -12.85
N GLY A 284 -1.39 2.82 -12.39
CA GLY A 284 -1.86 1.93 -11.35
C GLY A 284 -0.82 0.98 -10.80
N SER A 285 -1.25 0.22 -9.79
CA SER A 285 -0.46 -0.81 -9.13
C SER A 285 0.00 -1.92 -10.07
N THR A 286 1.22 -2.44 -9.92
CA THR A 286 1.64 -3.70 -10.57
C THR A 286 0.80 -4.92 -10.17
N SER A 287 0.06 -4.86 -9.07
CA SER A 287 -0.95 -5.88 -8.75
C SER A 287 -2.13 -5.92 -9.75
N GLY A 288 -2.25 -4.86 -10.57
CA GLY A 288 -3.20 -4.68 -11.65
C GLY A 288 -2.85 -5.41 -12.95
N ILE A 289 -1.60 -5.84 -13.14
CA ILE A 289 -1.07 -6.34 -14.43
C ILE A 289 -1.99 -7.39 -15.07
N THR A 290 -2.37 -8.41 -14.31
CA THR A 290 -3.21 -9.51 -14.84
C THR A 290 -4.64 -9.09 -15.12
N TYR A 291 -5.15 -8.05 -14.47
CA TYR A 291 -6.47 -7.50 -14.72
C TYR A 291 -6.49 -6.64 -15.99
N PHE A 292 -5.49 -5.77 -16.17
CA PHE A 292 -5.31 -5.02 -17.43
C PHE A 292 -5.11 -5.97 -18.60
N GLN A 293 -4.23 -6.96 -18.46
CA GLN A 293 -3.99 -7.98 -19.48
C GLN A 293 -5.30 -8.65 -19.91
N LYS A 294 -6.08 -9.15 -18.95
CA LYS A 294 -7.36 -9.80 -19.22
C LYS A 294 -8.34 -8.86 -19.92
N ALA A 295 -8.47 -7.62 -19.46
CA ALA A 295 -9.38 -6.65 -20.05
C ALA A 295 -9.00 -6.31 -21.51
N ILE A 296 -7.71 -6.28 -21.84
CA ILE A 296 -7.21 -6.05 -23.21
C ILE A 296 -7.43 -7.27 -24.09
N GLU A 297 -7.14 -8.48 -23.59
CA GLU A 297 -7.38 -9.74 -24.32
C GLU A 297 -8.87 -9.95 -24.64
N GLU A 298 -9.76 -9.62 -23.71
CA GLU A 298 -11.23 -9.64 -23.89
C GLU A 298 -11.74 -8.45 -24.72
N GLY A 299 -10.92 -7.39 -24.84
CA GLY A 299 -11.22 -6.16 -25.54
C GLY A 299 -10.55 -6.09 -26.92
N TYR A 300 -9.79 -5.03 -27.19
CA TYR A 300 -9.19 -4.80 -28.52
C TYR A 300 -8.14 -5.83 -28.93
N ASN A 301 -7.67 -6.67 -28.00
CA ASN A 301 -6.76 -7.80 -28.19
C ASN A 301 -5.51 -7.44 -29.02
N GLY A 302 -4.80 -6.39 -28.61
CA GLY A 302 -3.61 -5.89 -29.27
C GLY A 302 -2.46 -5.64 -28.30
N ASN A 303 -1.41 -4.97 -28.78
CA ASN A 303 -0.23 -4.76 -27.96
C ASN A 303 -0.44 -3.64 -26.95
N TRP A 304 0.01 -3.89 -25.74
CA TRP A 304 0.05 -2.95 -24.63
C TRP A 304 1.38 -3.13 -23.89
N GLN A 305 1.75 -2.14 -23.11
CA GLN A 305 2.99 -2.18 -22.33
C GLN A 305 2.80 -1.56 -20.95
N VAL A 306 3.79 -1.80 -20.10
CA VAL A 306 3.93 -1.18 -18.78
C VAL A 306 5.24 -0.43 -18.75
N SER A 307 5.22 0.81 -18.29
CA SER A 307 6.42 1.63 -18.11
C SER A 307 6.50 2.29 -16.73
N LYS A 308 7.68 2.83 -16.43
CA LYS A 308 7.88 3.77 -15.32
C LYS A 308 7.03 5.03 -15.55
N VAL A 309 6.71 5.75 -14.48
CA VAL A 309 6.11 7.08 -14.62
C VAL A 309 7.13 8.02 -15.29
N PRO A 310 6.75 8.73 -16.38
CA PRO A 310 7.63 9.69 -17.04
C PRO A 310 8.11 10.77 -16.08
N HIS A 311 9.40 11.10 -16.08
CA HIS A 311 10.05 11.87 -15.03
C HIS A 311 10.97 12.97 -15.56
N THR A 312 11.27 13.97 -14.71
CA THR A 312 12.20 15.06 -15.01
C THR A 312 13.60 14.86 -14.42
N THR A 313 13.75 13.87 -13.53
CA THR A 313 14.99 13.50 -12.84
C THR A 313 15.93 12.67 -13.72
N SER A 314 17.22 12.53 -13.36
CA SER A 314 18.16 11.63 -14.06
C SER A 314 17.75 10.17 -13.96
N ASP A 315 17.30 9.77 -12.76
CA ASP A 315 16.89 8.42 -12.43
C ASP A 315 15.43 8.43 -11.97
N PRO A 316 14.61 7.44 -12.37
CA PRO A 316 13.22 7.37 -11.95
C PRO A 316 13.12 7.02 -10.47
N VAL A 317 12.22 7.70 -9.76
CA VAL A 317 11.80 7.34 -8.40
C VAL A 317 10.41 6.74 -8.48
N LEU A 318 10.31 5.43 -8.19
CA LEU A 318 9.05 4.68 -8.26
C LEU A 318 8.41 4.60 -6.88
N ASN A 319 7.09 4.83 -6.83
CA ASN A 319 6.33 4.68 -5.60
C ASN A 319 6.14 3.19 -5.28
N LEU A 320 6.88 2.68 -4.28
CA LEU A 320 6.76 1.33 -3.74
C LEU A 320 5.79 1.34 -2.54
N TYR A 321 4.68 0.63 -2.68
CA TYR A 321 3.63 0.57 -1.66
C TYR A 321 2.98 -0.81 -1.59
N GLY A 322 2.16 -1.06 -0.58
CA GLY A 322 1.48 -2.35 -0.43
C GLY A 322 1.36 -2.80 1.00
N GLY A 323 0.50 -3.80 1.21
CA GLY A 323 0.35 -4.43 2.52
C GLY A 323 1.61 -5.18 2.96
N GLY A 324 1.81 -5.26 4.26
CA GLY A 324 2.55 -6.31 4.98
C GLY A 324 1.58 -7.42 5.37
#